data_AF-A0A7M4ASE4-F1
#
_entry.id   AF-A0A7M4ASE4-F1
#
_cell.length_a   1.000
_cell.length_b   1.000
_cell.length_c   1.000
_cell.angle_alpha   90.00
_cell.angle_beta   90.00
_cell.angle_gamma   90.00
#
_symmetry.space_group_name_H-M   'P 1'
#
loop_
_entity.id
_entity.type
_entity.pdbx_description
1 polymer ?
#
loop_
_entity_poly.entity_id
_entity_poly.type
_entity_poly.pdbx_seq_one_letter_code
_entity_poly.pdbx_strand_id
1 'polypeptide(L)'
;MEIWLRTSTADAPTNVEDYDRIFGDEQEQPRLNIDGQRLLYDGNVIGAYIRVKDGETQNLGIEHLGTVEWILVECETWSMIPLENLIAHRRGSHTKIAAVISRPIEAQGAGFALEEGV
;
A
#
# COMPACT_ATOMS: atom_id res chain seq x y z
N MET A 1 -10.72 6.09 -5.40
CA MET A 1 -9.28 5.73 -5.37
C MET A 1 -8.59 6.73 -4.48
N GLU A 2 -7.71 6.29 -3.59
CA GLU A 2 -6.90 7.19 -2.75
C GLU A 2 -5.47 7.27 -3.31
N ILE A 3 -4.82 8.43 -3.21
CA ILE A 3 -3.41 8.66 -3.57
C ILE A 3 -2.63 8.98 -2.30
N TRP A 4 -1.62 8.17 -2.01
CA TRP A 4 -0.79 8.31 -0.81
C TRP A 4 0.63 8.70 -1.20
N LEU A 5 1.21 9.63 -0.44
CA LEU A 5 2.59 10.06 -0.62
C LEU A 5 3.49 9.43 0.44
N ARG A 6 4.54 8.74 -0.02
CA ARG A 6 5.66 8.35 0.85
C ARG A 6 6.72 9.45 0.83
N THR A 7 7.06 10.02 1.98
CA THR A 7 8.15 11.00 2.10
C THR A 7 9.44 10.33 2.56
N SER A 8 10.55 10.74 1.97
CA SER A 8 11.90 10.51 2.49
C SER A 8 12.56 11.88 2.65
N THR A 9 13.42 12.03 3.66
CA THR A 9 13.59 13.24 4.47
C THR A 9 14.33 14.44 3.85
N ALA A 10 14.17 14.74 2.56
CA ALA A 10 14.84 15.89 1.93
C ALA A 10 13.93 16.88 1.19
N ASP A 11 12.79 16.41 0.65
CA ASP A 11 11.89 17.23 -0.19
C ASP A 11 10.43 16.85 0.08
N ALA A 12 9.98 17.07 1.32
CA ALA A 12 8.54 16.96 1.59
C ALA A 12 7.81 18.02 0.75
N PRO A 13 6.87 17.63 -0.12
CA PRO A 13 6.18 18.60 -0.96
C PRO A 13 5.45 19.61 -0.08
N THR A 14 5.54 20.87 -0.46
CA THR A 14 4.96 21.99 0.28
C THR A 14 3.43 21.99 0.24
N ASN A 15 2.81 21.23 -0.68
CA ASN A 15 1.37 21.12 -0.81
C ASN A 15 0.88 19.71 -0.43
N VAL A 16 0.29 19.62 0.76
CA VAL A 16 -0.26 18.38 1.33
C VAL A 16 -1.69 18.11 0.84
N GLU A 17 -2.36 19.11 0.26
CA GLU A 17 -3.77 19.03 -0.14
C GLU A 17 -4.03 18.14 -1.36
N ASP A 18 -2.99 17.79 -2.13
CA ASP A 18 -3.10 16.94 -3.33
C ASP A 18 -3.09 15.43 -3.01
N TYR A 19 -2.94 15.05 -1.74
CA TYR A 19 -2.78 13.66 -1.30
C TYR A 19 -3.78 13.30 -0.20
N ASP A 20 -4.38 12.11 -0.30
CA ASP A 20 -5.31 11.62 0.73
C ASP A 20 -4.58 11.24 2.02
N ARG A 21 -3.33 10.73 1.91
CA ARG A 21 -2.49 10.34 3.05
C ARG A 21 -1.02 10.59 2.80
N ILE A 22 -0.28 10.86 3.86
CA ILE A 22 1.17 10.97 3.86
C ILE A 22 1.74 10.03 4.91
N PHE A 23 2.77 9.26 4.55
CA PHE A 23 3.55 8.42 5.46
C PHE A 23 5.05 8.52 5.14
N GLY A 24 5.92 8.21 6.11
CA GLY A 24 7.36 8.32 5.91
C GLY A 24 8.14 7.98 7.17
N ASP A 25 9.45 7.91 7.04
CA ASP A 25 10.34 7.39 8.09
C ASP A 25 10.72 8.44 9.16
N GLU A 26 10.64 9.76 8.88
CA GLU A 26 11.33 10.78 9.70
C GLU A 26 10.63 12.16 9.87
N GLN A 27 9.31 12.26 9.83
CA GLN A 27 8.62 13.50 10.23
C GLN A 27 7.72 13.22 11.43
N GLU A 28 7.72 14.12 12.41
CA GLU A 28 6.91 14.11 13.64
C GLU A 28 5.57 13.34 13.51
N GLN A 29 5.58 12.04 13.88
CA GLN A 29 4.42 11.15 13.89
C GLN A 29 3.45 11.37 12.72
N PRO A 30 3.78 10.91 11.48
CA PRO A 30 2.82 10.99 10.41
C PRO A 30 1.60 10.17 10.84
N ARG A 31 0.39 10.68 10.58
CA ARG A 31 -0.84 9.96 10.94
C ARG A 31 -0.78 8.53 10.43
N LEU A 32 -0.23 8.29 9.25
CA LEU A 32 0.00 6.97 8.70
C LEU A 32 1.47 6.55 8.88
N ASN A 33 1.73 5.41 9.52
CA ASN A 33 3.07 4.88 9.75
C ASN A 33 3.13 3.35 9.60
N ILE A 34 4.32 2.81 9.33
CA ILE A 34 4.57 1.37 9.22
C ILE A 34 5.40 0.92 10.43
N ASP A 35 4.95 -0.13 11.11
CA ASP A 35 5.69 -0.77 12.22
C ASP A 35 5.80 -2.28 11.94
N GLY A 36 6.92 -2.68 11.37
CA GLY A 36 7.13 -4.03 10.85
C GLY A 36 6.14 -4.33 9.74
N GLN A 37 5.27 -5.32 9.95
CA GLN A 37 4.20 -5.69 9.01
C GLN A 37 2.86 -5.00 9.29
N ARG A 38 2.79 -4.06 10.23
CA ARG A 38 1.56 -3.36 10.58
C ARG A 38 1.51 -1.99 9.91
N LEU A 39 0.36 -1.67 9.35
CA LEU A 39 0.01 -0.33 8.89
C LEU A 39 -0.84 0.35 9.96
N LEU A 40 -0.37 1.48 10.47
CA LEU A 40 -1.00 2.21 11.55
C LEU A 40 -1.50 3.56 11.06
N TYR A 41 -2.70 3.97 11.51
CA TYR A 41 -3.25 5.30 11.32
C TYR A 41 -3.66 5.91 12.67
N ASP A 42 -3.13 7.10 13.00
CA ASP A 42 -3.26 7.74 14.31
C ASP A 42 -2.96 6.78 15.47
N GLY A 43 -1.92 5.94 15.31
CA GLY A 43 -1.50 4.93 16.29
C GLY A 43 -2.36 3.66 16.35
N ASN A 44 -3.43 3.56 15.55
CA ASN A 44 -4.29 2.37 15.49
C ASN A 44 -3.90 1.49 14.31
N VAL A 45 -3.84 0.17 14.50
CA VAL A 45 -3.61 -0.76 13.39
C VAL A 45 -4.82 -0.77 12.46
N ILE A 46 -4.64 -0.29 11.24
CA ILE A 46 -5.68 -0.30 10.19
C ILE A 46 -5.42 -1.37 9.12
N GLY A 47 -4.20 -1.92 9.10
CA GLY A 47 -3.77 -2.71 7.97
C GLY A 47 -2.51 -3.52 8.19
N ALA A 48 -2.13 -4.21 7.12
CA ALA A 48 -0.85 -4.87 6.98
C ALA A 48 0.02 -4.16 5.94
N TYR A 49 1.33 -4.17 6.15
CA TYR A 49 2.32 -3.77 5.17
C TYR A 49 3.06 -5.02 4.69
N ILE A 50 3.00 -5.27 3.38
CA ILE A 50 3.53 -6.47 2.75
C ILE A 50 4.54 -6.08 1.70
N ARG A 51 5.79 -6.45 1.95
CA ARG A 51 6.86 -6.34 0.97
C ARG A 51 6.97 -7.63 0.17
N VAL A 52 6.53 -7.58 -1.08
CA VAL A 52 6.47 -8.74 -1.98
C VAL A 52 7.80 -8.89 -2.71
N LYS A 53 8.47 -10.01 -2.46
CA LYS A 53 9.70 -10.43 -3.17
C LYS A 53 9.50 -11.72 -3.97
N ASP A 54 8.53 -12.55 -3.56
CA ASP A 54 8.26 -13.89 -4.07
C ASP A 54 6.82 -14.33 -3.75
N GLY A 55 6.45 -15.57 -4.11
CA GLY A 55 5.14 -16.13 -3.81
C GLY A 55 4.86 -16.35 -2.33
N GLU A 56 5.90 -16.58 -1.51
CA GLU A 56 5.74 -16.78 -0.06
C GLU A 56 5.31 -15.48 0.61
N THR A 57 6.01 -14.39 0.32
CA THR A 57 5.66 -13.05 0.83
C THR A 57 4.32 -12.54 0.29
N GLN A 58 3.94 -12.93 -0.92
CA GLN A 58 2.59 -12.67 -1.43
C GLN A 58 1.52 -13.42 -0.64
N ASN A 59 1.74 -14.69 -0.29
CA ASN A 59 0.77 -15.48 0.47
C ASN A 59 0.48 -14.86 1.84
N LEU A 60 1.47 -14.24 2.49
CA LEU A 60 1.25 -13.45 3.71
C LEU A 60 0.21 -12.34 3.49
N GLY A 61 0.25 -11.67 2.34
CA GLY A 61 -0.78 -10.69 1.96
C GLY A 61 -2.17 -11.31 1.80
N ILE A 62 -2.26 -12.52 1.24
CA ILE A 62 -3.53 -13.24 1.10
C ILE A 62 -4.12 -13.60 2.47
N GLU A 63 -3.28 -14.02 3.43
CA GLU A 63 -3.70 -14.36 4.79
C GLU A 63 -4.34 -13.17 5.53
N HIS A 64 -3.96 -11.94 5.18
CA HIS A 64 -4.56 -10.74 5.76
C HIS A 64 -5.90 -10.34 5.14
N LEU A 65 -6.25 -10.85 3.96
CA LEU A 65 -7.50 -10.50 3.29
C LEU A 65 -8.71 -10.90 4.13
N GLY A 66 -9.56 -9.92 4.43
CA GLY A 66 -10.78 -10.09 5.23
C GLY A 66 -10.56 -9.94 6.73
N THR A 67 -9.32 -9.71 7.17
CA THR A 67 -8.99 -9.49 8.59
C THR A 67 -8.60 -8.05 8.91
N VAL A 68 -8.16 -7.30 7.90
CA VAL A 68 -7.72 -5.91 8.03
C VAL A 68 -8.42 -5.01 7.02
N GLU A 69 -8.51 -3.70 7.32
CA GLU A 69 -9.11 -2.75 6.39
C GLU A 69 -8.20 -2.49 5.19
N TRP A 70 -6.89 -2.39 5.41
CA TRP A 70 -5.92 -2.05 4.36
C TRP A 70 -4.78 -3.06 4.25
N ILE A 71 -4.35 -3.35 3.03
CA ILE A 71 -3.05 -3.95 2.75
C ILE A 71 -2.27 -2.97 1.89
N LEU A 72 -1.13 -2.50 2.40
CA LEU A 72 -0.16 -1.73 1.65
C LEU A 72 0.89 -2.67 1.08
N VAL A 73 0.94 -2.78 -0.24
CA VAL A 73 1.79 -3.70 -0.98
C VAL A 73 2.97 -2.94 -1.58
N GLU A 74 4.20 -3.37 -1.28
CA GLU A 74 5.41 -2.84 -1.90
C GLU A 74 6.17 -3.99 -2.58
N CYS A 75 6.30 -3.95 -3.90
CA CYS A 75 7.01 -4.98 -4.64
C CYS A 75 8.50 -4.63 -4.75
N GLU A 76 9.41 -5.55 -4.39
CA GLU A 76 10.86 -5.32 -4.56
C GLU A 76 11.24 -5.19 -6.04
N THR A 77 10.61 -5.99 -6.88
CA THR A 77 10.67 -5.86 -8.33
C THR A 77 9.25 -5.69 -8.84
N TRP A 78 8.94 -4.50 -9.35
CA TRP A 78 7.59 -4.24 -9.86
C TRP A 78 7.25 -5.19 -11.01
N SER A 79 6.19 -5.96 -10.81
CA SER A 79 5.50 -6.73 -11.84
C SER A 79 4.00 -6.63 -11.57
N MET A 80 3.18 -6.70 -12.63
CA MET A 80 1.71 -6.59 -12.48
C MET A 80 1.11 -7.83 -11.79
N ILE A 81 1.70 -9.01 -12.03
CA ILE A 81 1.17 -10.30 -11.60
C ILE A 81 0.96 -10.39 -10.07
N PRO A 82 1.89 -9.96 -9.20
CA PRO A 82 1.66 -10.07 -7.77
C PRO A 82 0.51 -9.20 -7.27
N LEU A 83 0.33 -8.01 -7.85
CA LEU A 83 -0.78 -7.13 -7.50
C LEU A 83 -2.11 -7.73 -7.98
N GLU A 84 -2.18 -8.19 -9.23
CA GLU A 84 -3.36 -8.84 -9.82
C GLU A 84 -3.81 -10.05 -9.01
N ASN A 85 -2.86 -10.90 -8.60
CA ASN A 85 -3.14 -12.06 -7.76
C ASN A 85 -3.78 -11.65 -6.42
N LEU A 86 -3.26 -10.62 -5.75
CA LEU A 86 -3.85 -10.13 -4.49
C LEU A 86 -5.27 -9.59 -4.70
N ILE A 87 -5.49 -8.85 -5.78
CA ILE A 87 -6.81 -8.33 -6.15
C ILE A 87 -7.80 -9.47 -6.45
N ALA A 88 -7.36 -10.51 -7.18
CA ALA A 88 -8.19 -11.67 -7.47
C ALA A 88 -8.63 -12.41 -6.20
N HIS A 89 -7.73 -12.55 -5.22
CA HIS A 89 -8.05 -13.17 -3.92
C HIS A 89 -8.87 -12.28 -3.00
N ARG A 90 -8.88 -10.95 -3.21
CA ARG A 90 -9.66 -9.99 -2.42
C ARG A 90 -11.17 -10.11 -2.66
N ARG A 91 -11.63 -10.79 -3.72
CA ARG A 91 -13.07 -10.91 -4.04
C ARG A 91 -13.88 -11.42 -2.84
N GLY A 92 -14.85 -10.62 -2.40
CA GLY A 92 -15.70 -10.93 -1.24
C GLY A 92 -15.15 -10.44 0.12
N SER A 93 -13.98 -9.81 0.13
CA SER A 93 -13.40 -9.17 1.31
C SER A 93 -13.66 -7.67 1.34
N HIS A 94 -13.77 -7.10 2.54
CA HIS A 94 -13.82 -5.66 2.78
C HIS A 94 -12.44 -4.99 2.72
N THR A 95 -11.36 -5.77 2.69
CA THR A 95 -9.98 -5.27 2.64
C THR A 95 -9.74 -4.48 1.36
N LYS A 96 -9.15 -3.30 1.51
CA LYS A 96 -8.69 -2.41 0.44
C LYS A 96 -7.20 -2.63 0.21
N ILE A 97 -6.76 -2.47 -1.03
CA ILE A 97 -5.35 -2.65 -1.42
C ILE A 97 -4.79 -1.31 -1.87
N ALA A 98 -3.62 -0.94 -1.34
CA ALA A 98 -2.82 0.17 -1.80
C ALA A 98 -1.48 -0.38 -2.32
N ALA A 99 -0.98 0.14 -3.44
CA ALA A 99 0.31 -0.27 -4.01
C ALA A 99 1.32 0.88 -3.91
N VAL A 100 2.48 0.60 -3.31
CA VAL A 100 3.63 1.51 -3.34
C VAL A 100 4.27 1.41 -4.72
N ILE A 101 4.31 2.55 -5.42
CA ILE A 101 4.98 2.70 -6.70
C ILE A 101 6.16 3.67 -6.54
N SER A 102 7.25 3.40 -7.26
CA SER A 102 8.47 4.21 -7.21
C SER A 102 8.76 4.89 -8.55
N ARG A 103 8.12 4.45 -9.64
CA ARG A 103 8.33 5.02 -10.99
C ARG A 103 6.99 5.37 -11.64
N PRO A 104 6.90 6.48 -12.39
CA PRO A 104 5.65 6.88 -13.07
C PRO A 104 5.06 5.79 -13.97
N ILE A 105 5.91 4.98 -14.61
CA ILE A 105 5.47 3.86 -15.48
C ILE A 105 4.68 2.78 -14.73
N GLU A 106 4.90 2.63 -13.43
CA GLU A 106 4.21 1.64 -12.59
C GLU A 106 2.80 2.11 -12.23
N ALA A 107 2.58 3.44 -12.18
CA ALA A 107 1.30 4.04 -11.81
C ALA A 107 0.15 3.58 -12.73
N GLN A 108 0.41 3.51 -14.03
CA GLN A 108 -0.61 3.10 -15.00
C GLN A 108 -1.05 1.64 -14.77
N GLY A 109 -0.09 0.73 -14.57
CA GLY A 109 -0.39 -0.68 -14.31
C GLY A 109 -1.05 -0.90 -12.95
N ALA A 110 -0.56 -0.20 -11.92
CA ALA A 110 -1.15 -0.24 -10.58
C ALA A 110 -2.59 0.29 -10.58
N GLY A 111 -2.83 1.45 -11.21
CA GLY A 111 -4.15 2.05 -11.33
C GLY A 111 -5.14 1.13 -12.04
N PHE A 112 -4.74 0.56 -13.19
CA PHE A 112 -5.57 -0.39 -13.93
C PHE A 112 -5.97 -1.61 -13.08
N ALA A 113 -5.00 -2.24 -12.40
CA ALA A 113 -5.29 -3.39 -11.55
C ALA A 113 -6.21 -3.00 -10.37
N LEU A 114 -5.94 -1.87 -9.72
CA LEU A 114 -6.73 -1.40 -8.57
C LEU A 114 -8.16 -0.98 -8.95
N GLU A 115 -8.40 -0.54 -10.19
CA GLU A 115 -9.74 -0.28 -10.73
C GLU A 115 -10.60 -1.55 -10.82
N GLU A 116 -10.02 -2.69 -11.22
CA GLU A 116 -10.73 -3.98 -11.22
C GLU A 116 -11.04 -4.48 -9.81
N GLY A 117 -10.26 -4.03 -8.83
CA GLY A 117 -10.35 -4.42 -7.44
C GLY A 117 -11.32 -3.61 -6.59
N VAL A 118 -12.12 -2.69 -7.16
CA VAL A 118 -13.09 -1.84 -6.44
C VAL A 118 -14.36 -2.62 -6.11
#